data_AF-A0A930A858-F1
#
_entry.id   AF-A0A930A858-F1
#
_cell.length_a   1.000
_cell.length_b   1.000
_cell.length_c   1.000
_cell.angle_alpha   90.00
_cell.angle_beta   90.00
_cell.angle_gamma   90.00
#
_symmetry.space_group_name_H-M   'P 1'
#
loop_
_entity.id
_entity.type
_entity.pdbx_description
1 polymer ?
#
loop_
_entity_poly.entity_id
_entity_poly.type
_entity_poly.pdbx_seq_one_letter_code
_entity_poly.pdbx_strand_id
1 'polypeptide(L)'
;MVNNQQRTLKALSMLQLAYTTDMSEQRMLLYVNMLGDVNPVTLEQAVANLINKCKFLPTVAEIREECTALSGYVNAHEEMPTALEAWEKVYRVARSYGYEKGLAQLDGLTKQCAELIWQSFNPINGDSFNEMSTRSQFIKNYEMQVDRERERNRLSNSIKDNHLLLKAREKAERERALIGAGHKQIEMTATGNLVEVAKDDFKSIGDIARGAYGKIN
;
A
#
# COMPACT_ATOMS: atom_id res chain seq x y z
N MET A 1 -15.10 28.46 -18.24
CA MET A 1 -14.66 27.11 -17.83
C MET A 1 -15.69 26.57 -16.85
N VAL A 2 -16.42 25.50 -17.23
CA VAL A 2 -17.41 24.88 -16.33
C VAL A 2 -16.64 24.23 -15.17
N ASN A 3 -17.01 24.60 -13.94
CA ASN A 3 -16.33 24.18 -12.71
C ASN A 3 -16.40 22.65 -12.57
N ASN A 4 -15.32 22.00 -12.12
CA ASN A 4 -15.26 20.55 -11.90
C ASN A 4 -16.47 20.04 -11.10
N GLN A 5 -16.88 20.79 -10.07
CA GLN A 5 -18.06 20.51 -9.24
C GLN A 5 -19.38 20.51 -10.03
N GLN A 6 -19.54 21.37 -11.03
CA GLN A 6 -20.74 21.40 -11.87
C GLN A 6 -20.84 20.16 -12.77
N ARG A 7 -19.70 19.63 -13.23
CA ARG A 7 -19.67 18.37 -14.01
C ARG A 7 -19.93 17.17 -13.11
N THR A 8 -19.35 17.13 -11.91
CA THR A 8 -19.64 16.12 -10.88
C THR A 8 -21.14 16.11 -10.53
N LEU A 9 -21.73 17.28 -10.30
CA LEU A 9 -23.16 17.40 -10.02
C LEU A 9 -24.03 16.90 -11.18
N LYS A 10 -23.66 17.23 -12.42
CA LYS A 10 -24.38 16.75 -13.61
C LYS A 10 -24.33 15.21 -13.70
N ALA A 11 -23.16 14.60 -13.53
CA ALA A 11 -23.03 13.14 -13.52
C ALA A 11 -23.93 12.50 -12.45
N LEU A 12 -23.92 13.05 -11.23
CA LEU A 12 -24.69 12.53 -10.10
C LEU A 12 -26.20 12.76 -10.22
N SER A 13 -26.64 13.83 -10.91
CA SER A 13 -28.08 14.09 -11.12
C SER A 13 -28.79 12.97 -11.89
N MET A 14 -28.07 12.15 -12.67
CA MET A 14 -28.67 10.98 -13.33
C MET A 14 -29.15 9.93 -12.33
N LEU A 15 -28.53 9.85 -11.15
CA LEU A 15 -28.98 8.94 -10.08
C LEU A 15 -30.35 9.35 -9.53
N GLN A 16 -30.62 10.66 -9.43
CA GLN A 16 -31.94 11.16 -9.00
C GLN A 16 -33.05 10.83 -10.00
N LEU A 17 -32.72 10.74 -11.29
CA LEU A 17 -33.68 10.36 -12.33
C LEU A 17 -33.89 8.85 -12.41
N ALA A 18 -32.83 8.06 -12.17
CA ALA A 18 -32.86 6.62 -12.30
C ALA A 18 -33.51 5.89 -11.11
N TYR A 19 -33.48 6.49 -9.92
CA TYR A 19 -33.96 5.86 -8.68
C TYR A 19 -35.08 6.66 -8.03
N THR A 20 -36.09 5.96 -7.53
CA THR A 20 -37.23 6.55 -6.82
C THR A 20 -36.92 6.96 -5.38
N THR A 21 -35.73 6.60 -4.88
CA THR A 21 -35.29 6.99 -3.54
C THR A 21 -34.95 8.47 -3.52
N ASP A 22 -35.65 9.21 -2.69
CA ASP A 22 -35.47 10.66 -2.59
C ASP A 22 -34.03 10.97 -2.12
N MET A 23 -33.35 11.82 -2.87
CA MET A 23 -31.97 12.24 -2.59
C MET A 23 -32.00 13.67 -2.12
N SER A 24 -32.04 13.84 -0.79
CA SER A 24 -31.98 15.16 -0.16
C SER A 24 -30.75 15.94 -0.62
N GLU A 25 -30.85 17.27 -0.58
CA GLU A 25 -29.74 18.17 -0.94
C GLU A 25 -28.46 17.84 -0.15
N GLN A 26 -28.60 17.52 1.14
CA GLN A 26 -27.50 17.11 2.01
C GLN A 26 -26.83 15.81 1.53
N ARG A 27 -27.63 14.83 1.08
CA ARG A 27 -27.12 13.56 0.54
C ARG A 27 -26.43 13.77 -0.81
N MET A 28 -26.99 14.62 -1.68
CA MET A 28 -26.35 14.98 -2.94
C MET A 28 -25.01 15.70 -2.70
N LEU A 29 -24.98 16.65 -1.76
CA LEU A 29 -23.76 17.36 -1.40
C LEU A 29 -22.69 16.42 -0.84
N LEU A 30 -23.09 15.43 -0.03
CA LEU A 30 -22.18 14.37 0.43
C LEU A 30 -21.55 13.63 -0.75
N TYR A 31 -22.34 13.22 -1.75
CA TYR A 31 -21.81 12.51 -2.92
C TYR A 31 -20.84 13.38 -3.72
N VAL A 32 -21.19 14.65 -3.96
CA VAL A 32 -20.33 15.61 -4.66
C VAL A 32 -18.99 15.78 -3.92
N ASN A 33 -19.01 15.93 -2.60
CA ASN A 33 -17.80 16.09 -1.80
C ASN A 33 -16.94 14.81 -1.82
N MET A 34 -17.57 13.65 -1.66
CA MET A 34 -16.86 12.37 -1.58
C MET A 34 -16.33 11.85 -2.92
N LEU A 35 -16.75 12.45 -4.04
CA LEU A 35 -16.37 12.07 -5.41
C LEU A 35 -15.71 13.22 -6.17
N GLY A 36 -15.44 14.35 -5.49
CA GLY A 36 -14.90 15.56 -6.12
C GLY A 36 -13.46 15.41 -6.63
N ASP A 37 -12.72 14.42 -6.12
CA ASP A 37 -11.37 14.05 -6.54
C ASP A 37 -11.35 13.16 -7.80
N VAL A 38 -12.49 12.59 -8.18
CA VAL A 38 -12.61 11.71 -9.35
C VAL A 38 -12.73 12.54 -10.63
N ASN A 39 -12.08 12.09 -11.71
CA ASN A 39 -12.23 12.71 -13.02
C ASN A 39 -13.72 12.68 -13.45
N PRO A 40 -14.32 13.82 -13.84
CA PRO A 40 -15.74 13.87 -14.16
C PRO A 40 -16.19 12.95 -15.29
N VAL A 41 -15.33 12.68 -16.27
CA VAL A 41 -15.65 11.80 -17.40
C VAL A 41 -15.74 10.35 -16.93
N THR A 42 -14.78 9.91 -16.11
CA THR A 42 -14.82 8.59 -15.48
C THR A 42 -16.04 8.44 -14.59
N LEU A 43 -16.36 9.48 -13.80
CA LEU A 43 -17.52 9.47 -12.91
C LEU A 43 -18.84 9.36 -13.67
N GLU A 44 -19.00 10.10 -14.76
CA GLU A 44 -20.19 10.06 -15.61
C GLU A 44 -20.41 8.66 -16.20
N GLN A 45 -19.35 8.02 -16.68
CA GLN A 45 -19.42 6.65 -17.21
C GLN A 45 -19.71 5.62 -16.12
N ALA A 46 -19.11 5.76 -14.92
CA ALA A 46 -19.36 4.88 -13.79
C ALA A 46 -20.83 4.92 -13.35
N VAL A 47 -21.41 6.12 -13.26
CA VAL A 47 -22.82 6.31 -12.93
C VAL A 47 -23.71 5.64 -13.98
N ALA A 48 -23.42 5.82 -15.28
CA ALA A 48 -24.17 5.18 -16.36
C ALA A 48 -24.13 3.64 -16.27
N ASN A 49 -22.97 3.05 -15.96
CA ASN A 49 -22.83 1.61 -15.77
C ASN A 49 -23.66 1.11 -14.57
N LEU A 50 -23.56 1.82 -13.44
CA LEU A 50 -24.24 1.43 -12.21
C LEU A 50 -25.76 1.51 -12.32
N ILE A 51 -26.31 2.49 -13.04
CA ILE A 51 -27.75 2.58 -13.31
C ILE A 51 -28.27 1.31 -14.01
N ASN A 52 -27.48 0.72 -14.91
CA ASN A 52 -27.85 -0.50 -15.63
C ASN A 52 -27.68 -1.79 -14.80
N LYS A 53 -26.94 -1.74 -13.69
CA LYS A 53 -26.55 -2.92 -12.88
C LYS A 53 -27.20 -2.97 -11.51
N CYS A 54 -27.31 -1.81 -10.84
CA CYS A 54 -27.76 -1.70 -9.46
C CYS A 54 -29.28 -1.52 -9.40
N LYS A 55 -29.95 -2.40 -8.65
CA LYS A 55 -31.40 -2.32 -8.38
C LYS A 55 -31.75 -1.21 -7.37
N PHE A 56 -30.78 -0.81 -6.56
CA PHE A 56 -30.91 0.23 -5.54
C PHE A 56 -29.92 1.36 -5.83
N LEU A 57 -30.19 2.53 -5.26
CA LEU A 57 -29.33 3.69 -5.39
C LEU A 57 -27.90 3.34 -4.92
N PRO A 58 -26.88 3.38 -5.81
CA PRO A 58 -25.54 2.98 -5.46
C PRO A 58 -24.94 3.90 -4.40
N THR A 59 -24.17 3.30 -3.50
CA THR A 59 -23.38 3.97 -2.48
C THR A 59 -22.17 4.66 -3.09
N VAL A 60 -21.59 5.62 -2.35
CA VAL A 60 -20.31 6.25 -2.73
C VAL A 60 -19.22 5.20 -2.96
N ALA A 61 -19.20 4.12 -2.16
CA ALA A 61 -18.22 3.04 -2.31
C ALA A 61 -18.36 2.33 -3.66
N GLU A 62 -19.58 1.92 -4.02
CA GLU A 62 -19.87 1.26 -5.31
C GLU A 62 -19.51 2.16 -6.50
N ILE A 63 -19.79 3.47 -6.40
CA ILE A 63 -19.41 4.45 -7.42
C ILE A 63 -17.87 4.53 -7.57
N ARG A 64 -17.13 4.54 -6.46
CA ARG A 64 -15.65 4.58 -6.50
C ARG A 64 -15.05 3.28 -7.02
N GLU A 65 -15.63 2.12 -6.68
CA GLU A 65 -15.21 0.83 -7.21
C GLU A 65 -15.34 0.79 -8.74
N GLU A 66 -16.49 1.20 -9.28
CA GLU A 66 -16.71 1.26 -10.73
C GLU A 66 -15.79 2.28 -11.41
N CYS A 67 -15.57 3.46 -10.80
CA CYS A 67 -14.59 4.44 -11.31
C CYS A 67 -13.17 3.88 -11.35
N THR A 68 -12.79 3.07 -10.36
CA THR A 68 -11.48 2.41 -10.29
C THR A 68 -11.36 1.36 -11.38
N ALA A 69 -12.39 0.54 -11.60
CA ALA A 69 -12.43 -0.45 -12.67
C ALA A 69 -12.30 0.21 -14.05
N LEU A 70 -13.07 1.27 -14.32
CA LEU A 70 -12.98 2.03 -15.58
C LEU A 70 -11.62 2.68 -15.78
N SER A 71 -11.05 3.27 -14.73
CA SER A 71 -9.71 3.86 -14.79
C SER A 71 -8.63 2.81 -15.03
N GLY A 72 -8.75 1.63 -14.43
CA GLY A 72 -7.85 0.50 -14.69
C GLY A 72 -7.90 0.04 -16.14
N TYR A 73 -9.12 -0.10 -16.68
CA TYR A 73 -9.35 -0.49 -18.07
C TYR A 73 -8.78 0.53 -19.08
N VAL A 74 -9.03 1.83 -18.88
CA VAL A 74 -8.61 2.88 -19.83
C VAL A 74 -7.11 3.15 -19.77
N ASN A 75 -6.50 3.08 -18.58
CA ASN A 75 -5.08 3.40 -18.43
C ASN A 75 -4.14 2.25 -18.79
N ALA A 76 -4.67 1.08 -19.22
CA ALA A 76 -3.89 -0.14 -19.45
C ALA A 76 -2.90 -0.41 -18.31
N HIS A 77 -3.27 -0.03 -17.08
CA HIS A 77 -2.46 -0.33 -15.91
C HIS A 77 -2.44 -1.85 -15.86
N GLU A 78 -1.28 -2.46 -16.11
CA GLU A 78 -1.11 -3.91 -16.07
C GLU A 78 -1.87 -4.42 -14.85
N GLU A 79 -2.97 -5.13 -15.09
CA GLU A 79 -3.73 -5.72 -14.01
C GLU A 79 -2.72 -6.53 -13.21
N MET A 80 -2.64 -6.24 -11.91
CA MET A 80 -1.76 -6.99 -11.00
C MET A 80 -2.02 -8.47 -11.29
N PRO A 81 -0.99 -9.23 -11.70
CA PRO A 81 -1.19 -10.61 -12.10
C PRO A 81 -1.89 -11.37 -10.99
N THR A 82 -2.80 -12.25 -11.34
CA THR A 82 -3.37 -13.18 -10.36
C THR A 82 -2.24 -13.99 -9.72
N ALA A 83 -2.48 -14.52 -8.51
CA ALA A 83 -1.47 -15.32 -7.82
C ALA A 83 -0.99 -16.52 -8.66
N LEU A 84 -1.88 -17.06 -9.52
CA LEU A 84 -1.57 -18.13 -10.44
C LEU A 84 -0.68 -17.70 -11.60
N GLU A 85 -0.97 -16.57 -12.25
CA GLU A 85 -0.15 -16.03 -13.34
C GLU A 85 1.24 -15.61 -12.81
N ALA A 86 1.27 -15.00 -11.63
CA ALA A 86 2.51 -14.65 -10.95
C ALA A 86 3.35 -15.91 -10.65
N TRP A 87 2.72 -16.99 -10.15
CA TRP A 87 3.39 -18.27 -9.93
C TRP A 87 3.91 -18.87 -11.25
N GLU A 88 3.11 -18.85 -12.31
CA GLU A 88 3.54 -19.38 -13.60
C GLU A 88 4.74 -18.62 -14.15
N LYS A 89 4.77 -17.29 -14.01
CA LYS A 89 5.93 -16.46 -14.35
C LYS A 89 7.17 -16.90 -13.56
N VAL A 90 7.05 -17.06 -12.23
CA VAL A 90 8.12 -17.53 -11.33
C VAL A 90 8.65 -18.89 -11.76
N TYR A 91 7.76 -19.85 -11.95
CA TYR A 91 8.13 -21.21 -12.34
C TYR A 91 8.83 -21.24 -13.70
N ARG A 92 8.32 -20.46 -14.66
CA ARG A 92 8.90 -20.33 -16.00
C ARG A 92 10.31 -19.75 -15.94
N VAL A 93 10.53 -18.65 -15.22
CA VAL A 93 11.87 -18.05 -15.14
C VAL A 93 12.86 -18.95 -14.39
N ALA A 94 12.40 -19.68 -13.36
CA ALA A 94 13.24 -20.65 -12.66
C ALA A 94 13.70 -21.77 -13.61
N ARG A 95 12.83 -22.27 -14.51
CA ARG A 95 13.20 -23.28 -15.50
C ARG A 95 14.03 -22.73 -16.66
N SER A 96 13.75 -21.53 -17.15
CA SER A 96 14.42 -20.96 -18.31
C SER A 96 15.80 -20.38 -18.01
N TYR A 97 15.97 -19.74 -16.85
CA TYR A 97 17.20 -19.03 -16.48
C TYR A 97 17.96 -19.68 -15.33
N GLY A 98 17.37 -20.70 -14.69
CA GLY A 98 17.96 -21.39 -13.55
C GLY A 98 17.88 -20.58 -12.25
N TYR A 99 18.30 -21.22 -11.17
CA TYR A 99 18.27 -20.66 -9.82
C TYR A 99 19.09 -19.37 -9.68
N GLU A 100 20.28 -19.30 -10.26
CA GLU A 100 21.18 -18.15 -10.06
C GLU A 100 20.69 -16.87 -10.75
N LYS A 101 20.06 -16.99 -11.92
CA LYS A 101 19.70 -15.83 -12.77
C LYS A 101 18.21 -15.58 -12.87
N GLY A 102 17.37 -16.57 -12.57
CA GLY A 102 15.92 -16.48 -12.74
C GLY A 102 15.27 -15.43 -11.85
N LEU A 103 15.74 -15.26 -10.60
CA LEU A 103 15.16 -14.30 -9.66
C LEU A 103 15.29 -12.85 -10.14
N ALA A 104 16.38 -12.54 -10.84
CA ALA A 104 16.64 -11.22 -11.39
C ALA A 104 15.72 -10.86 -12.56
N GLN A 105 15.04 -11.84 -13.16
CA GLN A 105 14.07 -11.64 -14.26
C GLN A 105 12.67 -11.32 -13.75
N LEU A 106 12.45 -11.37 -12.43
CA LEU A 106 11.19 -11.01 -11.80
C LEU A 106 11.25 -9.57 -11.31
N ASP A 107 10.07 -8.97 -11.21
CA ASP A 107 9.85 -7.60 -10.81
C ASP A 107 8.67 -7.48 -9.82
N GLY A 108 8.58 -6.30 -9.21
CA GLY A 108 7.45 -5.91 -8.36
C GLY A 108 7.15 -6.90 -7.23
N LEU A 109 5.85 -7.11 -7.01
CA LEU A 109 5.34 -8.00 -5.96
C LEU A 109 5.70 -9.47 -6.22
N THR A 110 5.72 -9.89 -7.49
CA THR A 110 6.08 -11.25 -7.89
C THR A 110 7.50 -11.60 -7.44
N LYS A 111 8.46 -10.69 -7.66
CA LYS A 111 9.84 -10.86 -7.18
C LYS A 111 9.91 -10.99 -5.66
N GLN A 112 9.30 -10.04 -4.94
CA GLN A 112 9.31 -10.01 -3.47
C GLN A 112 8.75 -11.32 -2.89
N CYS A 113 7.68 -11.85 -3.49
CA CYS A 113 7.11 -13.12 -3.04
C CYS A 113 7.96 -14.33 -3.43
N ALA A 114 8.60 -14.28 -4.60
CA ALA A 114 9.46 -15.35 -5.08
C ALA A 114 10.75 -15.47 -4.26
N GLU A 115 11.32 -14.37 -3.77
CA GLU A 115 12.52 -14.35 -2.93
C GLU A 115 12.41 -15.28 -1.71
N LEU A 116 11.23 -15.31 -1.08
CA LEU A 116 10.98 -16.12 0.13
C LEU A 116 10.97 -17.62 -0.12
N ILE A 117 10.60 -18.04 -1.33
CA ILE A 117 10.53 -19.45 -1.72
C ILE A 117 11.67 -19.84 -2.68
N TRP A 118 12.54 -18.91 -3.05
CA TRP A 118 13.48 -19.11 -4.15
C TRP A 118 14.45 -20.26 -3.87
N GLN A 119 14.80 -20.46 -2.59
CA GLN A 119 15.64 -21.56 -2.13
C GLN A 119 15.10 -22.94 -2.52
N SER A 120 13.78 -23.11 -2.69
CA SER A 120 13.19 -24.36 -3.14
C SER A 120 13.66 -24.75 -4.55
N PHE A 121 14.00 -23.78 -5.41
CA PHE A 121 14.49 -24.02 -6.77
C PHE A 121 15.99 -24.32 -6.85
N ASN A 122 16.71 -24.34 -5.72
CA ASN A 122 18.14 -24.61 -5.72
C ASN A 122 18.42 -26.03 -6.27
N PRO A 123 19.32 -26.19 -7.28
CA PRO A 123 19.66 -27.51 -7.83
C PRO A 123 20.18 -28.51 -6.80
N ILE A 124 20.75 -28.03 -5.68
CA ILE A 124 21.19 -28.87 -4.55
C ILE A 124 20.02 -29.68 -3.97
N ASN A 125 18.79 -29.20 -4.10
CA ASN A 125 17.60 -29.90 -3.61
C ASN A 125 17.29 -31.17 -4.45
N GLY A 126 17.83 -31.30 -5.67
CA GLY A 126 17.58 -32.47 -6.53
C GLY A 126 16.08 -32.80 -6.65
N ASP A 127 15.73 -34.06 -6.40
CA ASP A 127 14.35 -34.57 -6.48
C ASP A 127 13.45 -34.15 -5.29
N SER A 128 14.00 -33.46 -4.28
CA SER A 128 13.22 -33.03 -3.11
C SER A 128 12.35 -31.79 -3.36
N PHE A 129 12.37 -31.24 -4.58
CA PHE A 129 11.52 -30.11 -4.95
C PHE A 129 10.03 -30.50 -4.92
N ASN A 130 9.32 -29.97 -3.92
CA ASN A 130 7.88 -30.11 -3.81
C ASN A 130 7.18 -28.89 -4.43
N GLU A 131 6.80 -29.03 -5.71
CA GLU A 131 6.12 -27.97 -6.45
C GLU A 131 4.79 -27.56 -5.80
N MET A 132 3.99 -28.52 -5.33
CA MET A 132 2.67 -28.24 -4.76
C MET A 132 2.78 -27.39 -3.49
N SER A 133 3.71 -27.74 -2.59
CA SER A 133 3.97 -26.99 -1.37
C SER A 133 4.52 -25.59 -1.68
N THR A 134 5.50 -25.51 -2.58
CA THR A 134 6.13 -24.24 -2.98
C THR A 134 5.13 -23.29 -3.63
N ARG A 135 4.28 -23.81 -4.53
CA ARG A 135 3.18 -23.07 -5.17
C ARG A 135 2.18 -22.55 -4.12
N SER A 136 1.79 -23.40 -3.17
CA SER A 136 0.83 -23.03 -2.13
C SER A 136 1.37 -21.93 -1.22
N GLN A 137 2.65 -22.00 -0.84
CA GLN A 137 3.31 -20.97 -0.05
C GLN A 137 3.41 -19.64 -0.83
N PHE A 138 3.76 -19.70 -2.11
CA PHE A 138 3.81 -18.52 -2.97
C PHE A 138 2.44 -17.85 -3.09
N ILE A 139 1.40 -18.60 -3.46
CA ILE A 139 0.04 -18.07 -3.65
C ILE A 139 -0.44 -17.38 -2.38
N LYS A 140 -0.33 -18.05 -1.23
CA LYS A 140 -0.75 -17.50 0.06
C LYS A 140 -0.04 -16.20 0.41
N ASN A 141 1.27 -16.14 0.19
CA ASN A 141 2.05 -14.94 0.45
C ASN A 141 1.69 -13.81 -0.53
N TYR A 142 1.55 -14.12 -1.81
CA TYR A 142 1.23 -13.15 -2.85
C TYR A 142 -0.14 -12.51 -2.60
N GLU A 143 -1.19 -13.30 -2.33
CA GLU A 143 -2.52 -12.78 -1.99
C GLU A 143 -2.50 -11.88 -0.76
N MET A 144 -1.84 -12.32 0.31
CA MET A 144 -1.68 -11.51 1.53
C MET A 144 -1.00 -10.17 1.25
N GLN A 145 0.02 -10.14 0.38
CA GLN A 145 0.73 -8.91 0.05
C GLN A 145 -0.11 -8.00 -0.87
N VAL A 146 -0.85 -8.56 -1.83
CA VAL A 146 -1.83 -7.81 -2.63
C VAL A 146 -2.85 -7.12 -1.74
N ASP A 147 -3.41 -7.83 -0.75
CA ASP A 147 -4.39 -7.26 0.18
C ASP A 147 -3.77 -6.14 1.04
N ARG A 148 -2.54 -6.33 1.51
CA ARG A 148 -1.81 -5.29 2.25
C ARG A 148 -1.54 -4.05 1.39
N GLU A 149 -1.17 -4.21 0.12
CA GLU A 149 -0.93 -3.08 -0.77
C GLU A 149 -2.23 -2.34 -1.08
N ARG A 150 -3.32 -3.07 -1.32
CA ARG A 150 -4.66 -2.48 -1.49
C ARG A 150 -5.07 -1.68 -0.25
N GLU A 151 -4.91 -2.26 0.94
CA GLU A 151 -5.26 -1.58 2.19
C GLU A 151 -4.37 -0.36 2.45
N ARG A 152 -3.06 -0.48 2.20
CA ARG A 152 -2.11 0.65 2.29
C ARG A 152 -2.51 1.78 1.34
N ASN A 153 -2.88 1.45 0.11
CA ASN A 153 -3.32 2.44 -0.87
C ASN A 153 -4.65 3.10 -0.45
N ARG A 154 -5.59 2.31 0.10
CA ARG A 154 -6.86 2.81 0.67
C ARG A 154 -6.59 3.80 1.80
N LEU A 155 -5.77 3.43 2.77
CA LEU A 155 -5.40 4.29 3.90
C LEU A 155 -4.62 5.52 3.45
N SER A 156 -3.71 5.36 2.49
CA SER A 156 -2.98 6.50 1.94
C SER A 156 -3.92 7.49 1.26
N ASN A 157 -4.90 7.02 0.50
CA ASN A 157 -5.89 7.88 -0.14
C ASN A 157 -6.81 8.54 0.90
N SER A 158 -7.17 7.86 1.99
CA SER A 158 -8.03 8.45 3.03
C SER A 158 -7.36 9.57 3.83
N ILE A 159 -6.04 9.68 3.81
CA ILE A 159 -5.29 10.70 4.55
C ILE A 159 -4.69 11.81 3.66
N LYS A 160 -4.69 11.64 2.34
CA LYS A 160 -4.05 12.57 1.39
C LYS A 160 -4.58 14.01 1.51
N ASP A 161 -5.85 14.18 1.84
CA ASP A 161 -6.47 15.50 1.99
C ASP A 161 -6.58 15.94 3.46
N ASN A 162 -6.11 15.11 4.40
CA ASN A 162 -6.14 15.41 5.83
C ASN A 162 -4.73 15.78 6.34
N HIS A 163 -4.43 17.08 6.32
CA HIS A 163 -3.14 17.66 6.71
C HIS A 163 -2.66 17.26 8.12
N LEU A 164 -3.59 17.02 9.05
CA LEU A 164 -3.25 16.59 10.40
C LEU A 164 -2.74 15.14 10.42
N LEU A 165 -3.38 14.25 9.64
CA LEU A 165 -2.96 12.86 9.52
C LEU A 165 -1.65 12.72 8.72
N LEU A 166 -1.43 13.57 7.72
CA LEU A 166 -0.15 13.67 7.00
C LEU A 166 1.00 14.05 7.95
N LYS A 167 0.84 15.12 8.74
CA LYS A 167 1.83 15.52 9.74
C LYS A 167 2.09 14.44 10.79
N ALA A 168 1.05 13.74 11.23
CA ALA A 168 1.20 12.62 12.16
C ALA A 168 1.99 11.46 11.54
N ARG A 169 1.74 11.14 10.26
CA ARG A 169 2.49 10.12 9.51
C ARG A 169 3.96 10.51 9.34
N GLU A 170 4.25 11.74 8.91
CA GLU A 170 5.63 12.23 8.75
C GLU A 170 6.41 12.18 10.07
N LYS A 171 5.75 12.52 11.18
CA LYS A 171 6.34 12.42 12.52
C LYS A 171 6.67 10.97 12.87
N ALA A 172 5.73 10.05 12.68
CA ALA A 172 5.93 8.63 12.95
C ALA A 172 7.02 7.98 12.06
N GLU A 173 7.09 8.38 10.78
CA GLU A 173 8.14 7.92 9.86
C GLU A 173 9.53 8.44 10.28
N ARG A 174 9.66 9.72 10.67
CA ARG A 174 10.91 10.25 11.24
C ARG A 174 11.32 9.54 12.53
N GLU A 175 10.37 9.26 13.41
CA GLU A 175 10.64 8.58 14.67
C GLU A 175 11.12 7.14 14.44
N ARG A 176 10.50 6.40 13.54
CA ARG A 176 10.97 5.06 13.13
C ARG A 176 12.35 5.09 12.48
N ALA A 177 12.62 6.08 11.63
CA ALA A 177 13.94 6.25 11.01
C ALA A 177 15.04 6.54 12.05
N LEU A 178 14.75 7.35 13.07
CA LEU A 178 15.67 7.63 14.17
C LEU A 178 15.97 6.40 15.05
N ILE A 179 14.96 5.55 15.29
CA ILE A 179 15.13 4.27 16.00
C ILE A 179 15.96 3.30 15.16
N GLY A 180 15.65 3.13 13.88
CA GLY A 180 16.38 2.24 12.96
C GLY A 180 17.83 2.66 12.71
N ALA A 181 18.12 3.97 12.76
CA ALA A 181 19.47 4.52 12.68
C ALA A 181 20.27 4.43 14.01
N GLY A 182 19.67 3.88 15.08
CA GLY A 182 20.34 3.69 16.37
C GLY A 182 20.50 4.94 17.23
N HIS A 183 19.78 6.03 16.92
CA HIS A 183 19.83 7.30 17.67
C HIS A 183 18.88 7.35 18.88
N LYS A 184 18.03 6.33 19.06
CA LYS A 184 17.12 6.18 20.20
C LYS A 184 17.23 4.76 20.78
N GLN A 185 17.21 4.64 22.10
CA GLN A 185 17.16 3.34 22.79
C GLN A 185 15.90 3.22 23.65
N ILE A 186 15.40 2.00 23.81
CA ILE A 186 14.31 1.70 24.73
C ILE A 186 14.93 1.41 26.09
N GLU A 187 14.66 2.26 27.08
CA GLU A 187 15.03 2.04 28.47
C GLU A 187 13.83 1.59 29.29
N MET A 188 14.08 0.78 30.32
CA MET A 188 13.07 0.41 31.30
C MET A 188 13.24 1.28 32.53
N THR A 189 12.19 2.02 32.91
CA THR A 189 12.19 2.84 34.12
C THR A 189 12.18 1.95 35.36
N ALA A 190 12.59 2.50 36.50
CA ALA A 190 12.60 1.80 37.79
C ALA A 190 11.23 1.25 38.22
N THR A 191 10.13 1.75 37.63
CA THR A 191 8.76 1.27 37.86
C THR A 191 8.34 0.15 36.89
N GLY A 192 9.23 -0.32 36.03
CA GLY A 192 8.97 -1.36 35.03
C GLY A 192 8.31 -0.87 33.73
N ASN A 193 8.23 0.44 33.50
CA ASN A 193 7.65 1.00 32.27
C ASN A 193 8.73 1.15 31.20
N LEU A 194 8.41 0.82 29.96
CA LEU A 194 9.32 1.02 28.83
C LEU A 194 9.16 2.46 28.31
N VAL A 195 10.26 3.22 28.30
CA VAL A 195 10.31 4.61 27.84
C VAL A 195 11.43 4.77 26.82
N GLU A 196 11.14 5.45 25.71
CA GLU A 196 12.10 5.71 24.65
C GLU A 196 12.93 6.96 24.97
N VAL A 197 14.25 6.83 25.00
CA VAL A 197 15.19 7.92 25.34
C VAL A 197 16.16 8.16 24.19
N ALA A 198 16.51 9.43 23.95
CA ALA A 198 17.60 9.77 23.02
C ALA A 198 18.93 9.24 23.58
N LYS A 199 19.79 8.68 22.72
CA LYS A 199 21.09 8.19 23.17
C LYS A 199 21.97 9.39 23.53
N ASP A 200 22.29 9.57 24.81
CA ASP A 200 23.29 10.54 25.22
C ASP A 200 24.66 10.08 24.73
N ASP A 201 25.32 10.88 23.88
CA ASP A 201 26.72 10.73 23.52
C ASP A 201 27.60 11.09 24.74
N PHE A 202 27.57 10.25 25.78
CA PHE A 202 28.49 10.39 26.90
C PHE A 202 29.89 10.01 26.43
N LYS A 203 30.72 11.03 26.14
CA LYS A 203 32.18 10.88 26.29
C LYS A 203 32.43 10.36 27.70
N SER A 204 33.01 9.16 27.79
CA SER A 204 33.40 8.53 29.04
C SER A 204 34.21 9.52 29.87
N ILE A 205 33.91 9.63 31.16
CA ILE A 205 34.67 10.42 32.15
C ILE A 205 36.16 10.01 32.14
N GLY A 206 36.49 8.80 31.67
CA GLY A 206 37.87 8.32 31.48
C GLY A 206 38.66 9.02 30.36
N ASP A 207 38.00 9.67 29.40
CA ASP A 207 38.66 10.40 28.31
C ASP A 207 39.00 11.85 28.68
N ILE A 208 38.27 12.43 29.64
CA ILE A 208 38.57 13.77 30.20
C ILE A 208 39.81 13.71 31.10
N ALA A 209 40.00 12.60 31.84
CA ALA A 209 41.14 12.43 32.74
C ALA A 209 42.49 12.21 32.01
N ARG A 210 42.49 11.63 30.81
CA ARG A 210 43.72 11.39 30.02
C ARG A 210 44.25 12.63 29.30
N GLY A 211 43.44 13.69 29.16
CA GLY A 211 43.86 14.97 28.56
C GLY A 211 44.50 15.96 29.55
N ALA A 212 44.33 15.75 30.86
CA ALA A 212 44.73 16.73 31.89
C ALA A 212 46.09 16.45 32.55
N TYR A 213 46.69 15.26 32.38
CA TYR A 213 48.00 14.92 32.95
C TYR A 213 49.05 14.72 31.85
N GLY A 214 49.33 15.82 31.14
CA GLY A 214 50.60 15.99 30.45
C GLY A 214 51.61 16.66 31.37
N LYS A 215 52.75 15.99 31.61
CA LYS A 215 54.03 16.51 32.12
C LYS A 215 54.08 16.97 33.59
N ILE A 216 54.74 16.17 34.42
CA ILE A 216 55.60 16.70 35.48
C ILE A 216 56.92 15.90 35.43
N ASN A 217 57.96 16.61 34.97
CA ASN A 217 59.41 16.33 34.93
C ASN A 217 59.92 14.96 34.48
#